data_AF-A0A6J6HPQ1-F1
#
_entry.id   AF-A0A6J6HPQ1-F1
#
_cell.length_a   1.000
_cell.length_b   1.000
_cell.length_c   1.000
_cell.angle_alpha   90.00
_cell.angle_beta   90.00
_cell.angle_gamma   90.00
#
_symmetry.space_group_name_H-M   'P 1'
#
loop_
_entity.id
_entity.type
_entity.pdbx_description
1 polymer ?
#
loop_
_entity_poly.entity_id
_entity_poly.type
_entity_poly.pdbx_seq_one_letter_code
_entity_poly.pdbx_strand_id
1 'polypeptide(L)'
;MRTAGGGAKSPSWCKIRATVLNRPVIAQKNSGSDLGAALIAIAATTNPSDIAAGISAIRLVTGETFFPVAQEVEAMSRSYQLFSDNLSI
;
A
#
# COMPACT_ATOMS: atom_id res chain seq x y z
N MET A 1 -3.73 -1.85 3.82
CA MET A 1 -3.22 -0.72 3.00
C MET A 1 -2.58 -1.27 1.75
N ARG A 2 -2.86 -0.71 0.56
CA ARG A 2 -2.11 -1.05 -0.67
C ARG A 2 -0.87 -0.14 -0.80
N THR A 3 0.22 -0.68 -1.30
CA THR A 3 1.48 0.07 -1.47
C THR A 3 2.15 -0.28 -2.80
N ALA A 4 2.81 0.71 -3.39
CA ALA A 4 3.59 0.62 -4.62
C ALA A 4 4.96 1.30 -4.43
N GLY A 5 5.84 1.23 -5.43
CA GLY A 5 7.16 1.88 -5.42
C GLY A 5 8.27 1.08 -4.72
N GLY A 6 9.43 1.72 -4.51
CA GLY A 6 10.65 1.05 -4.03
C GLY A 6 10.47 0.30 -2.71
N GLY A 7 9.80 0.92 -1.73
CA GLY A 7 9.51 0.29 -0.44
C GLY A 7 8.61 -0.95 -0.53
N ALA A 8 7.75 -1.04 -1.56
CA ALA A 8 6.89 -2.22 -1.76
C ALA A 8 7.67 -3.45 -2.24
N LYS A 9 8.91 -3.27 -2.74
CA LYS A 9 9.77 -4.37 -3.23
C LYS A 9 10.48 -5.12 -2.10
N SER A 10 10.52 -4.59 -0.88
CA SER A 10 11.19 -5.22 0.27
C SER A 10 10.17 -5.94 1.16
N PRO A 11 10.18 -7.29 1.21
CA PRO A 11 9.29 -8.05 2.08
C PRO A 11 9.43 -7.67 3.56
N SER A 12 10.67 -7.51 4.02
CA SER A 12 10.97 -7.11 5.40
C SER A 12 10.40 -5.73 5.72
N TRP A 13 10.52 -4.77 4.80
CA TRP A 13 9.97 -3.43 4.99
C TRP A 13 8.44 -3.43 5.02
N CYS A 14 7.80 -4.20 4.13
CA CYS A 14 6.35 -4.37 4.14
C CYS A 14 5.86 -4.99 5.45
N LYS A 15 6.59 -5.96 6.00
CA LYS A 15 6.28 -6.59 7.29
C LYS A 15 6.44 -5.61 8.46
N ILE A 16 7.55 -4.87 8.51
CA ILE A 16 7.76 -3.81 9.52
C ILE A 16 6.59 -2.82 9.50
N ARG A 17 6.22 -2.31 8.31
CA ARG A 17 5.10 -1.38 8.17
C ARG A 17 3.77 -2.00 8.60
N ALA A 18 3.52 -3.27 8.27
CA ALA A 18 2.30 -3.94 8.68
C ALA A 18 2.20 -4.05 10.21
N THR A 19 3.30 -4.41 10.88
CA THR A 19 3.38 -4.47 12.34
C THR A 19 3.22 -3.10 12.98
N VAL A 20 3.99 -2.09 12.55
CA VAL A 20 3.95 -0.73 13.10
C VAL A 20 2.57 -0.09 12.93
N LEU A 21 1.92 -0.28 11.79
CA LEU A 21 0.57 0.25 11.53
C LEU A 21 -0.55 -0.62 12.12
N ASN A 22 -0.21 -1.80 12.67
CA ASN A 22 -1.14 -2.85 13.08
C ASN A 22 -2.24 -3.13 12.03
N ARG A 23 -1.86 -3.13 10.74
CA ARG A 23 -2.79 -3.30 9.61
C ARG A 23 -2.08 -4.04 8.47
N PRO A 24 -2.76 -4.96 7.75
CA PRO A 24 -2.16 -5.64 6.61
C PRO A 24 -1.65 -4.67 5.54
N VAL A 25 -0.48 -4.95 4.98
CA VAL A 25 0.10 -4.24 3.82
C VAL A 25 0.04 -5.14 2.60
N ILE A 26 -0.51 -4.63 1.49
CA ILE A 26 -0.63 -5.34 0.22
C ILE A 26 0.35 -4.70 -0.76
N ALA A 27 1.47 -5.37 -1.02
CA ALA A 27 2.49 -4.92 -1.95
C ALA A 27 2.11 -5.30 -3.37
N GLN A 28 1.84 -4.28 -4.19
CA GLN A 28 1.55 -4.46 -5.60
C GLN A 28 2.89 -4.59 -6.35
N LYS A 29 3.16 -5.78 -6.90
CA LYS A 29 4.35 -6.00 -7.74
C LYS A 29 4.13 -5.33 -9.09
N ASN A 30 5.20 -4.75 -9.66
CA ASN A 30 5.18 -4.10 -10.97
C ASN A 30 4.11 -2.99 -11.13
N SER A 31 3.66 -2.40 -10.03
CA SER A 31 2.78 -1.25 -10.06
C SER A 31 3.58 0.03 -9.81
N GLY A 32 3.47 0.97 -10.72
CA GLY A 32 3.98 2.33 -10.60
C GLY A 32 2.98 3.34 -11.14
N SER A 33 3.42 4.59 -11.25
CA SER A 33 2.63 5.66 -11.86
C SER A 33 2.34 5.42 -13.34
N ASP A 34 3.23 4.70 -14.02
CA ASP A 34 3.09 4.22 -15.40
C ASP A 34 1.85 3.35 -15.59
N LEU A 35 1.63 2.37 -14.72
CA LEU A 35 0.43 1.54 -14.74
C LEU A 35 -0.83 2.38 -14.51
N GLY A 36 -0.80 3.32 -13.56
CA GLY A 36 -1.92 4.22 -13.29
C GLY A 36 -2.30 5.06 -14.51
N ALA A 37 -1.30 5.63 -15.20
CA ALA A 37 -1.52 6.39 -16.43
C ALA A 37 -2.11 5.54 -17.55
N ALA A 38 -1.62 4.30 -17.72
CA ALA A 38 -2.17 3.37 -18.71
C ALA A 38 -3.64 3.01 -18.42
N LEU A 39 -4.00 2.77 -17.15
CA LEU A 39 -5.38 2.48 -16.76
C LEU A 39 -6.33 3.65 -17.06
N ILE A 40 -5.89 4.88 -16.78
CA ILE A 40 -6.65 6.09 -17.11
C ILE A 40 -6.85 6.21 -18.63
N ALA A 41 -5.79 6.01 -19.42
CA ALA A 41 -5.88 6.10 -20.88
C ALA A 41 -6.84 5.06 -21.47
N ILE A 42 -6.79 3.82 -20.98
CA ILE A 42 -7.71 2.76 -21.37
C ILE A 42 -9.15 3.15 -21.02
N ALA A 43 -9.40 3.52 -19.77
CA ALA A 43 -10.75 3.86 -19.31
C ALA A 43 -11.32 5.11 -19.99
N ALA A 44 -10.51 6.11 -20.30
CA ALA A 44 -10.92 7.27 -21.07
C ALA A 44 -11.34 6.90 -22.51
N THR A 45 -10.77 5.82 -23.05
CA THR A 45 -11.11 5.33 -24.41
C THR A 45 -12.33 4.41 -24.39
N THR A 46 -12.48 3.56 -23.37
CA THR A 46 -13.52 2.52 -23.32
C THR A 46 -14.76 2.93 -22.53
N ASN A 47 -14.63 3.86 -21.59
CA ASN A 47 -15.72 4.37 -20.75
C ASN A 47 -15.58 5.87 -20.45
N PRO A 48 -15.62 6.75 -21.48
CA PRO A 48 -15.31 8.18 -21.33
C PRO A 48 -16.27 8.93 -20.41
N SER A 49 -17.52 8.48 -20.26
CA SER A 49 -18.51 9.08 -19.37
C SER A 49 -18.30 8.76 -17.89
N ASP A 50 -17.59 7.67 -17.59
CA ASP A 50 -17.27 7.26 -16.22
C ASP A 50 -15.94 6.50 -16.17
N ILE A 51 -14.85 7.28 -16.12
CA ILE A 51 -13.48 6.76 -16.06
C ILE A 51 -13.29 5.90 -14.79
N ALA A 52 -13.92 6.27 -13.67
CA ALA A 52 -13.76 5.54 -12.41
C ALA A 52 -14.39 4.14 -12.49
N ALA A 53 -15.58 4.02 -13.08
CA ALA A 53 -16.19 2.73 -13.37
C ALA A 53 -15.35 1.94 -14.40
N GLY A 54 -14.82 2.61 -15.42
CA GLY A 54 -13.92 2.01 -16.42
C GLY A 54 -12.68 1.38 -15.78
N ILE A 55 -12.00 2.09 -14.87
CA ILE A 55 -10.84 1.57 -14.14
C ILE A 55 -11.24 0.41 -13.23
N SER A 56 -12.35 0.55 -12.49
CA SER A 56 -12.83 -0.48 -11.55
C SER A 56 -13.16 -1.81 -12.22
N ALA A 57 -13.55 -1.78 -13.50
CA ALA A 57 -13.83 -2.97 -14.29
C ALA A 57 -12.54 -3.71 -14.74
N ILE A 58 -11.37 -3.07 -14.67
CA ILE A 58 -10.10 -3.67 -15.09
C ILE A 58 -9.57 -4.59 -13.99
N ARG A 59 -9.45 -5.88 -14.30
CA ARG A 59 -8.93 -6.89 -13.36
C ARG A 59 -7.40 -6.78 -13.24
N LEU A 60 -6.93 -6.23 -12.13
CA LEU A 60 -5.51 -6.19 -11.77
C LEU A 60 -5.08 -7.44 -10.99
N VAL A 61 -3.80 -7.80 -11.09
CA VAL A 61 -3.21 -8.88 -10.30
C VAL A 61 -3.22 -8.50 -8.82
N THR A 62 -3.65 -9.42 -7.95
CA THR A 62 -3.64 -9.20 -6.51
C THR A 62 -2.20 -9.21 -5.99
N GLY A 63 -1.83 -8.14 -5.28
CA GLY A 63 -0.52 -8.01 -4.65
C GLY A 63 -0.30 -8.98 -3.48
N GLU A 64 0.95 -9.08 -3.06
CA GLU A 64 1.37 -9.92 -1.93
C GLU A 64 0.96 -9.27 -0.60
N THR A 65 0.37 -10.04 0.32
CA THR A 65 -0.15 -9.51 1.59
C THR A 65 0.77 -9.85 2.75
N PHE A 66 1.15 -8.83 3.52
CA PHE A 66 1.96 -8.91 4.72
C PHE A 66 1.11 -8.56 5.94
N PHE A 67 1.01 -9.49 6.89
CA PHE A 67 0.25 -9.32 8.12
C PHE A 67 1.13 -8.78 9.27
N PRO A 68 0.53 -8.10 10.26
CA PRO A 68 1.23 -7.69 11.47
C PRO A 68 1.83 -8.90 12.22
N VAL A 69 2.99 -8.71 12.84
CA VAL A 69 3.55 -9.68 13.80
C VAL A 69 2.96 -9.38 15.18
N ALA A 70 1.99 -10.19 15.62
CA ALA A 70 1.22 -9.92 16.83
C ALA A 70 2.10 -9.67 18.08
N GLN A 71 3.19 -10.43 18.22
CA GLN A 71 4.12 -10.34 19.36
C GLN A 71 4.90 -9.01 19.40
N GLU A 72 5.00 -8.30 18.28
CA GLU A 72 5.79 -7.07 18.16
C GLU A 72 4.92 -5.80 18.24
N VAL A 73 3.59 -5.90 18.05
CA VAL A 73 2.69 -4.73 17.94
C VAL A 73 2.75 -3.83 19.16
N GLU A 74 2.75 -4.40 20.37
CA GLU A 74 2.81 -3.62 21.61
C GLU A 74 4.15 -2.90 21.78
N ALA A 75 5.26 -3.58 21.44
CA ALA A 75 6.59 -2.96 21.46
C ALA A 75 6.69 -1.81 20.45
N MET A 76 6.17 -1.99 19.23
CA MET A 76 6.15 -0.93 18.22
C MET A 76 5.28 0.25 18.63
N SER A 77 4.15 0.00 19.31
CA SER A 77 3.27 1.06 19.81
C SER A 77 3.97 1.91 20.87
N ARG A 78 4.71 1.29 21.79
CA ARG A 78 5.54 2.01 22.78
C ARG A 78 6.64 2.83 22.12
N SER A 79 7.36 2.27 21.16
CA SER A 79 8.39 3.00 20.40
C SER A 79 7.82 4.19 19.63
N TYR A 80 6.61 4.04 19.06
CA TYR A 80 5.93 5.14 18.37
C TYR A 80 5.52 6.27 19.32
N GLN A 81 5.07 5.93 20.54
CA GLN A 81 4.76 6.94 21.56
C GLN A 81 6.01 7.73 21.93
N LEU A 82 7.12 7.04 22.22
CA LEU A 82 8.40 7.70 22.50
C LEU A 82 8.85 8.60 21.35
N PHE A 83 8.74 8.13 20.10
CA PHE A 83 9.05 8.94 18.92
C PHE A 83 8.18 10.20 18.85
N SER A 84 6.87 10.05 19.09
CA SER A 84 5.91 11.15 19.03
C SER A 84 6.19 12.20 20.10
N ASP A 85 6.47 11.77 21.34
CA ASP A 85 6.79 12.65 22.46
C ASP A 85 8.06 13.48 22.17
N ASN A 86 9.06 12.87 21.53
CA ASN A 86 10.29 13.55 21.11
C ASN A 86 10.14 14.43 19.86
N LEU A 87 9.05 14.30 19.10
CA LEU A 87 8.76 15.14 17.95
C LEU A 87 7.99 16.41 18.34
N SER A 88 7.25 16.37 19.45
CA SER A 88 6.43 17.48 19.98
C SER A 88 7.22 18.58 20.70
N ILE A 89 8.47 18.82 20.26
CA ILE A 89 9.32 19.92 20.74
C ILE A 89 8.90 21.23 20.07
#